data_AF-A0A656GHN4-F1
#
_entry.id   AF-A0A656GHN4-F1
#
_cell.length_a   1.000
_cell.length_b   1.000
_cell.length_c   1.000
_cell.angle_alpha   90.00
_cell.angle_beta   90.00
_cell.angle_gamma   90.00
#
_symmetry.space_group_name_H-M   'P 1'
#
loop_
_entity.id
_entity.type
_entity.pdbx_description
1 polymer ?
#
loop_
_entity_poly.entity_id
_entity_poly.type
_entity_poly.pdbx_seq_one_letter_code
_entity_poly.pdbx_strand_id
1 'polypeptide(L)'
;MTIRFAWFYEWLEKLFTMKCTLCGVYDQWQVKTSSPILYLDLARYPVAAGDYAGEDIRFSTMFEVLERELGCTQAVFGEVNVDWLRIREGCEHILSNQSKDLRVASWLAWALYECESVSGLVAGLGLIHYLCKEC
;
A
#
# COMPACT_ATOMS: atom_id res chain seq x y z
N MET A 1 3.93 2.67 25.95
CA MET A 1 4.08 1.72 24.84
C MET A 1 3.90 2.53 23.56
N THR A 2 4.98 3.18 23.15
CA THR A 2 4.95 4.25 22.15
C THR A 2 5.57 3.67 20.89
N ILE A 3 4.76 3.14 19.99
CA ILE A 3 5.21 2.80 18.64
C ILE A 3 5.52 4.15 17.98
N ARG A 4 6.81 4.49 17.92
CA ARG A 4 7.28 5.74 17.33
C ARG A 4 7.08 5.66 15.81
N PHE A 5 6.20 6.54 15.34
CA PHE A 5 5.86 6.89 13.96
C PHE A 5 7.05 7.38 13.10
N ALA A 6 8.21 6.70 13.11
CA ALA A 6 9.34 7.12 12.27
C ALA A 6 8.99 7.04 10.76
N TRP A 7 8.14 6.08 10.39
CA TRP A 7 7.72 5.84 9.00
C TRP A 7 6.71 6.85 8.48
N PHE A 8 5.81 7.37 9.32
CA PHE A 8 4.78 8.33 8.87
C PHE A 8 5.36 9.72 8.57
N TYR A 9 6.41 10.12 9.31
CA TYR A 9 7.07 11.42 9.09
C TYR A 9 7.97 11.42 7.85
N GLU A 10 8.77 10.37 7.63
CA GLU A 10 9.52 10.22 6.36
C GLU A 10 8.58 10.09 5.15
N TRP A 11 7.45 9.40 5.34
CA TRP A 11 6.39 9.29 4.33
C TRP A 11 5.76 10.64 3.99
N LEU A 12 5.47 11.49 4.99
CA LEU A 12 4.98 12.86 4.80
C LEU A 12 6.01 13.80 4.15
N GLU A 13 7.30 13.69 4.51
CA GLU A 13 8.36 14.51 3.91
C GLU A 13 8.61 14.15 2.43
N LYS A 14 8.58 12.86 2.08
CA LYS A 14 8.67 12.40 0.69
C LYS A 14 7.44 12.79 -0.14
N LEU A 15 6.24 12.73 0.46
CA LEU A 15 5.00 13.25 -0.15
C LEU A 15 5.07 14.76 -0.43
N PHE A 16 5.68 15.55 0.46
CA PHE A 16 5.84 16.99 0.24
C PHE A 16 6.85 17.31 -0.88
N THR A 17 7.89 16.49 -1.03
CA THR A 17 8.90 16.65 -2.08
C THR A 17 8.35 16.31 -3.48
N MET A 18 7.34 15.43 -3.57
CA MET A 18 6.74 15.00 -4.85
C MET A 18 5.83 16.03 -5.53
N LYS A 19 5.45 17.14 -4.87
CA LYS A 19 4.69 18.23 -5.53
C LYS A 19 5.43 18.88 -6.70
N CYS A 20 6.74 18.66 -6.84
CA CYS A 20 7.56 19.29 -7.87
C CYS A 20 7.56 18.56 -9.24
N THR A 21 7.26 17.25 -9.30
CA THR A 21 7.48 16.44 -10.51
C THR A 21 6.22 16.16 -11.33
N LEU A 22 5.04 16.51 -10.83
CA LEU A 22 3.75 16.14 -11.43
C LEU A 22 3.29 17.00 -12.63
N CYS A 23 4.14 17.87 -13.18
CA CYS A 23 3.72 18.80 -14.23
C CYS A 23 3.85 18.27 -15.68
N GLY A 24 4.23 17.00 -15.94
CA GLY A 24 4.55 16.66 -17.34
C GLY A 24 4.62 15.21 -17.79
N VAL A 25 3.97 14.24 -17.14
CA VAL A 25 4.11 12.84 -17.59
C VAL A 25 2.79 12.06 -17.55
N TYR A 26 1.82 12.45 -18.38
CA TYR A 26 0.53 11.74 -18.49
C TYR A 26 0.40 10.86 -19.76
N ASP A 27 1.32 10.95 -20.73
CA ASP A 27 1.02 10.50 -22.11
C ASP A 27 1.90 9.35 -22.68
N GLN A 28 2.74 8.67 -21.89
CA GLN A 28 3.64 7.61 -22.43
C GLN A 28 3.77 6.30 -21.63
N TRP A 29 2.95 6.03 -20.61
CA TRP A 29 3.14 4.86 -19.73
C TRP A 29 2.28 3.65 -20.10
N GLN A 30 2.66 2.90 -21.15
CA GLN A 30 1.82 1.79 -21.66
C GLN A 30 2.43 0.38 -21.70
N VAL A 31 3.62 0.06 -21.16
CA VAL A 31 4.21 -1.26 -21.50
C VAL A 31 4.67 -2.16 -20.34
N LYS A 32 4.68 -1.76 -19.05
CA LYS A 32 5.00 -2.73 -17.97
C LYS A 32 4.68 -2.32 -16.53
N THR A 33 3.67 -1.48 -16.31
CA THR A 33 3.28 -1.00 -14.98
C THR A 33 1.99 -1.68 -14.52
N SER A 34 1.87 -1.94 -13.23
CA SER A 34 0.59 -2.24 -12.60
C SER A 34 -0.42 -1.15 -12.96
N SER A 35 -1.49 -1.57 -13.62
CA SER A 35 -2.45 -0.63 -14.21
C SER A 35 -3.24 0.05 -13.08
N PRO A 36 -3.42 1.38 -13.11
CA PRO A 36 -4.29 2.08 -12.15
C PRO A 36 -5.69 1.48 -12.03
N ILE A 37 -6.15 0.83 -13.11
CA ILE A 37 -7.45 0.15 -13.18
C ILE A 37 -7.49 -1.08 -12.25
N LEU A 38 -6.38 -1.82 -12.12
CA LEU A 38 -6.31 -3.04 -11.31
C LEU A 38 -6.59 -2.74 -9.83
N TYR A 39 -5.93 -1.73 -9.28
CA TYR A 39 -6.10 -1.37 -7.87
C TYR A 39 -7.42 -0.64 -7.61
N LEU A 40 -7.96 0.05 -8.61
CA LEU A 40 -9.31 0.58 -8.52
C LEU A 40 -10.34 -0.55 -8.43
N ASP A 41 -10.19 -1.60 -9.25
CA ASP A 41 -11.07 -2.78 -9.19
C ASP A 41 -10.90 -3.52 -7.85
N LEU A 42 -9.68 -3.68 -7.34
CA LEU A 42 -9.42 -4.24 -6.01
C LEU A 42 -10.16 -3.47 -4.89
N ALA A 43 -10.25 -2.15 -5.01
CA ALA A 43 -10.98 -1.31 -4.07
C ALA A 43 -12.50 -1.48 -4.22
N ARG A 44 -12.99 -1.62 -5.46
CA ARG A 44 -14.44 -1.71 -5.77
C ARG A 44 -15.09 -3.03 -5.38
N TYR A 45 -14.37 -4.15 -5.52
CA TYR A 45 -14.95 -5.46 -5.25
C TYR A 45 -15.04 -5.74 -3.74
N PRO A 46 -16.21 -6.15 -3.24
CA PRO A 46 -16.37 -6.51 -1.83
C PRO A 46 -15.51 -7.73 -1.48
N VAL A 47 -15.11 -7.84 -0.21
CA VAL A 47 -14.37 -8.99 0.30
C VAL A 47 -15.20 -10.27 0.22
N ALA A 48 -16.50 -10.19 0.56
CA ALA A 48 -17.44 -11.30 0.45
C ALA A 48 -18.85 -10.80 0.06
N ALA A 49 -19.71 -11.73 -0.38
CA ALA A 49 -21.08 -11.40 -0.76
C ALA A 49 -21.87 -10.87 0.47
N GLY A 50 -22.22 -9.59 0.43
CA GLY A 50 -22.90 -8.90 1.55
C GLY A 50 -21.96 -8.32 2.61
N ASP A 51 -20.64 -8.47 2.45
CA ASP A 51 -19.63 -7.89 3.33
C ASP A 51 -18.52 -7.23 2.50
N TYR A 52 -18.62 -5.90 2.37
CA TYR A 52 -17.64 -5.12 1.63
C TYR A 52 -16.35 -4.93 2.40
N ALA A 53 -16.45 -4.60 3.69
CA ALA A 53 -15.32 -4.20 4.52
C ALA A 53 -14.52 -5.40 5.01
N GLY A 54 -15.15 -6.57 5.17
CA GLY A 54 -14.52 -7.76 5.72
C GLY A 54 -14.35 -7.67 7.24
N GLU A 55 -13.48 -8.51 7.78
CA GLU A 55 -13.26 -8.64 9.22
C GLU A 55 -12.14 -7.73 9.73
N ASP A 56 -12.04 -7.57 11.06
CA ASP A 56 -10.90 -6.89 11.69
C ASP A 56 -9.65 -7.78 11.66
N ILE A 57 -8.67 -7.40 10.85
CA ILE A 57 -7.45 -8.17 10.58
C ILE A 57 -6.32 -7.95 11.60
N ARG A 58 -6.51 -7.15 12.65
CA ARG A 58 -5.42 -6.81 13.59
C ARG A 58 -4.75 -8.02 14.24
N PHE A 59 -5.47 -9.13 14.36
CA PHE A 59 -5.00 -10.38 14.94
C PHE A 59 -4.85 -11.48 13.87
N SER A 60 -4.93 -11.13 12.59
CA SER A 60 -4.74 -12.09 11.52
C SER A 60 -3.26 -12.40 11.37
N THR A 61 -2.95 -13.68 11.16
CA THR A 61 -1.57 -14.14 11.00
C THR A 61 -0.88 -13.47 9.80
N MET A 62 -1.62 -13.19 8.73
CA MET A 62 -1.11 -12.48 7.56
C MET A 62 -0.75 -11.03 7.87
N PHE A 63 -1.57 -10.33 8.66
CA PHE A 63 -1.28 -8.97 9.09
C PHE A 63 -0.03 -8.92 9.97
N GLU A 64 0.09 -9.82 10.95
CA GLU A 64 1.27 -9.90 11.84
C GLU A 64 2.56 -10.21 11.07
N VAL A 65 2.50 -11.04 10.03
CA VAL A 65 3.64 -11.35 9.17
C VAL A 65 4.09 -10.09 8.42
N LEU A 66 3.16 -9.37 7.79
CA LEU A 66 3.47 -8.11 7.10
C LEU A 66 4.01 -7.04 8.04
N GLU A 67 3.38 -6.88 9.20
CA GLU A 67 3.81 -5.92 10.22
C GLU A 67 5.24 -6.22 10.70
N ARG A 68 5.58 -7.50 10.88
CA ARG A 68 6.93 -7.92 11.24
C ARG A 68 7.94 -7.66 10.13
N GLU A 69 7.63 -8.01 8.89
CA GLU A 69 8.50 -7.78 7.74
C GLU A 69 8.80 -6.28 7.56
N LEU A 70 7.78 -5.43 7.73
CA LEU A 70 7.92 -3.97 7.72
C LEU A 70 8.66 -3.45 8.97
N GLY A 71 8.50 -4.08 10.13
CA GLY A 71 9.16 -3.72 11.38
C GLY A 71 10.64 -4.09 11.45
N CYS A 72 11.08 -5.10 10.69
CA CYS A 72 12.48 -5.54 10.64
C CYS A 72 13.44 -4.48 10.05
N THR A 73 12.92 -3.50 9.31
CA THR A 73 13.66 -2.31 8.85
C THR A 73 14.35 -1.52 9.97
N GLN A 74 13.90 -1.66 11.22
CA GLN A 74 14.45 -0.95 12.38
C GLN A 74 15.56 -1.73 13.11
N ALA A 75 15.97 -2.90 12.61
CA ALA A 75 17.01 -3.69 13.24
C ALA A 75 18.37 -2.97 13.17
N VAL A 76 18.92 -2.66 14.34
CA VAL A 76 20.18 -1.93 14.59
C VAL A 76 21.42 -2.60 13.96
N PHE A 77 21.29 -3.78 13.35
CA PHE A 77 22.38 -4.57 12.80
C PHE A 77 22.02 -5.08 11.39
N GLY A 78 22.43 -4.34 10.37
CA GLY A 78 22.41 -4.75 8.96
C GLY A 78 21.30 -4.10 8.14
N GLU A 79 21.60 -3.75 6.89
CA GLU A 79 20.60 -3.37 5.89
C GLU A 79 19.60 -4.51 5.72
N VAL A 80 18.45 -4.42 6.40
CA VAL A 80 17.35 -5.34 6.16
C VAL A 80 16.71 -4.93 4.84
N ASN A 81 17.03 -5.70 3.79
CA ASN A 81 16.39 -5.57 2.50
C ASN A 81 14.95 -6.08 2.62
N VAL A 82 13.99 -5.17 2.62
CA VAL A 82 12.57 -5.52 2.61
C VAL A 82 12.21 -6.05 1.24
N ASP A 83 11.59 -7.23 1.20
CA ASP A 83 11.03 -7.75 -0.04
C ASP A 83 9.71 -7.04 -0.34
N TRP A 84 9.79 -5.91 -1.04
CA TRP A 84 8.63 -5.10 -1.40
C TRP A 84 7.64 -5.84 -2.30
N LEU A 85 8.11 -6.81 -3.09
CA LEU A 85 7.24 -7.63 -3.92
C LEU A 85 6.33 -8.49 -3.05
N ARG A 86 6.90 -9.10 -2.01
CA ARG A 86 6.17 -9.89 -1.02
C ARG A 86 5.20 -9.05 -0.19
N ILE A 87 5.60 -7.83 0.22
CA ILE A 87 4.70 -6.90 0.89
C ILE A 87 3.50 -6.56 0.00
N ARG A 88 3.75 -6.28 -1.29
CA ARG A 88 2.70 -5.99 -2.27
C ARG A 88 1.69 -7.14 -2.36
N GLU A 89 2.18 -8.36 -2.60
CA GLU A 89 1.34 -9.56 -2.73
C GLU A 89 0.51 -9.84 -1.46
N GLY A 90 1.13 -9.70 -0.28
CA GLY A 90 0.43 -9.89 0.98
C GLY A 90 -0.66 -8.83 1.22
N CYS A 91 -0.40 -7.57 0.88
CA CYS A 91 -1.40 -6.51 1.00
C CYS A 91 -2.56 -6.72 0.02
N GLU A 92 -2.27 -7.09 -1.24
CA GLU A 92 -3.29 -7.45 -2.24
C GLU A 92 -4.18 -8.60 -1.76
N HIS A 93 -3.58 -9.63 -1.16
CA HIS A 93 -4.30 -10.77 -0.63
C HIS A 93 -5.25 -10.39 0.51
N ILE A 94 -4.80 -9.54 1.44
CA ILE A 94 -5.62 -9.06 2.56
C ILE A 94 -6.78 -8.19 2.03
N LEU A 95 -6.48 -7.24 1.14
CA LEU A 95 -7.49 -6.31 0.61
C LEU A 95 -8.53 -7.01 -0.28
N SER A 96 -8.17 -8.12 -0.93
CA SER A 96 -9.11 -8.90 -1.75
C SER A 96 -9.95 -9.88 -0.92
N ASN A 97 -9.36 -10.54 0.09
CA ASN A 97 -9.98 -11.71 0.72
C ASN A 97 -10.32 -11.57 2.21
N GLN A 98 -9.81 -10.55 2.91
CA GLN A 98 -9.97 -10.44 4.36
C GLN A 98 -10.57 -9.12 4.81
N SER A 99 -10.01 -7.98 4.39
CA SER A 99 -10.42 -6.68 4.94
C SER A 99 -9.98 -5.50 4.09
N LYS A 100 -10.84 -4.47 4.01
CA LYS A 100 -10.53 -3.16 3.41
C LYS A 100 -9.86 -2.21 4.43
N ASP A 101 -8.78 -2.66 5.08
CA ASP A 101 -8.07 -1.86 6.08
C ASP A 101 -7.15 -0.80 5.41
N LEU A 102 -7.32 0.48 5.81
CA LEU A 102 -6.57 1.62 5.27
C LEU A 102 -5.07 1.57 5.55
N ARG A 103 -4.63 0.92 6.63
CA ARG A 103 -3.20 0.75 6.93
C ARG A 103 -2.57 -0.20 5.93
N VAL A 104 -3.25 -1.29 5.61
CA VAL A 104 -2.80 -2.24 4.57
C VAL A 104 -2.81 -1.58 3.20
N ALA A 105 -3.82 -0.77 2.88
CA ALA A 105 -3.83 0.04 1.67
C ALA A 105 -2.65 1.02 1.58
N SER A 106 -2.25 1.60 2.71
CA SER A 106 -1.09 2.50 2.79
C SER A 106 0.23 1.75 2.56
N TRP A 107 0.37 0.55 3.14
CA TRP A 107 1.53 -0.31 2.89
C TRP A 107 1.61 -0.77 1.43
N LEU A 108 0.46 -1.10 0.83
CA LEU A 108 0.38 -1.44 -0.59
C LEU A 108 0.85 -0.27 -1.47
N ALA A 109 0.37 0.95 -1.21
CA ALA A 109 0.78 2.13 -1.98
C ALA A 109 2.29 2.38 -1.92
N TRP A 110 2.91 2.12 -0.77
CA TRP A 110 4.36 2.23 -0.62
C TRP A 110 5.11 1.08 -1.31
N ALA A 111 4.66 -0.16 -1.16
CA ALA A 111 5.24 -1.30 -1.86
C ALA A 111 5.19 -1.12 -3.39
N LEU A 112 4.10 -0.54 -3.89
CA LEU A 112 3.97 -0.17 -5.30
C LEU A 112 4.96 0.91 -5.73
N TYR A 113 5.20 1.90 -4.87
CA TYR A 113 6.24 2.90 -5.11
C TYR A 113 7.64 2.27 -5.18
N GLU A 114 7.96 1.35 -4.28
CA GLU A 114 9.26 0.70 -4.27
C GLU A 114 9.44 -0.25 -5.47
N CYS A 115 8.37 -0.90 -5.95
CA CYS A 115 8.42 -1.77 -7.13
C CYS A 115 8.39 -1.02 -8.46
N GLU A 116 7.60 0.06 -8.57
CA GLU A 116 7.23 0.68 -9.85
C GLU A 116 7.33 2.21 -9.83
N SER A 117 7.92 2.79 -8.79
CA SER A 117 8.07 4.24 -8.61
C SER A 117 6.73 4.96 -8.66
N VAL A 118 6.70 6.17 -9.24
CA VAL A 118 5.54 7.08 -9.21
C VAL A 118 4.29 6.46 -9.83
N SER A 119 4.41 5.62 -10.87
CA SER A 119 3.23 4.98 -11.47
C SER A 119 2.52 4.04 -10.49
N GLY A 120 3.30 3.26 -9.72
CA GLY A 120 2.75 2.41 -8.67
C GLY A 120 2.12 3.23 -7.55
N LEU A 121 2.76 4.33 -7.14
CA LEU A 121 2.19 5.20 -6.11
C LEU A 121 0.85 5.80 -6.52
N VAL A 122 0.72 6.28 -7.75
CA VAL A 122 -0.54 6.83 -8.27
C VAL A 122 -1.65 5.78 -8.21
N ALA A 123 -1.35 4.55 -8.55
CA ALA A 123 -2.32 3.46 -8.49
C ALA A 123 -2.74 3.14 -7.04
N GLY A 124 -1.79 3.08 -6.10
CA GLY A 124 -2.06 2.91 -4.68
C GLY A 124 -2.85 4.05 -4.04
N LEU A 125 -2.55 5.30 -4.41
CA LEU A 125 -3.30 6.48 -3.98
C LEU A 125 -4.73 6.48 -4.53
N GLY A 126 -4.93 6.02 -5.76
CA GLY A 126 -6.27 5.83 -6.34
C GLY A 126 -7.11 4.84 -5.54
N LEU A 127 -6.51 3.73 -5.10
CA LEU A 127 -7.14 2.76 -4.20
C LEU A 127 -7.50 3.38 -2.85
N ILE A 128 -6.57 4.08 -2.19
CA ILE A 128 -6.81 4.72 -0.89
C ILE A 128 -7.92 5.78 -1.02
N HIS A 129 -7.87 6.60 -2.07
CA HIS A 129 -8.88 7.62 -2.33
C HIS A 129 -10.28 7.01 -2.47
N TYR A 130 -10.41 5.90 -3.20
CA TYR A 130 -11.67 5.19 -3.35
C TYR A 130 -12.17 4.65 -2.00
N LEU A 131 -11.30 3.98 -1.24
CA LEU A 131 -11.65 3.45 0.09
C LEU A 131 -12.09 4.55 1.06
N CYS A 132 -11.48 5.74 1.02
CA CYS A 132 -11.89 6.86 1.88
C CYS A 132 -13.21 7.53 1.45
N LYS A 133 -13.60 7.38 0.19
CA LYS A 133 -14.81 8.03 -0.36
C LYS A 133 -16.06 7.18 -0.18
N GLU A 134 -15.93 5.86 -0.33
CA GLU A 134 -17.05 4.93 -0.36
C GLU A 134 -17.28 4.19 0.97
N CYS A 135 -16.42 4.43 1.99
CA CYS A 135 -16.59 3.96 3.37
C CYS A 135 -17.20 5.02 4.28
#